data_AF-A0A9P6WVT0-F1
#
_entry.id   AF-A0A9P6WVT0-F1
#
_cell.length_a   1.000
_cell.length_b   1.000
_cell.length_c   1.000
_cell.angle_alpha   90.00
_cell.angle_beta   90.00
_cell.angle_gamma   90.00
#
_symmetry.space_group_name_H-M   'P 1'
#
loop_
_entity.id
_entity.type
_entity.pdbx_description
1 polymer ?
#
loop_
_entity_poly.entity_id
_entity_poly.type
_entity_poly.pdbx_seq_one_letter_code
_entity_poly.pdbx_strand_id
1 'polypeptide(L)'
;MHSYRRRHNHYPVVAFLDIKSAYDTVDRRIIWQSMLASSAPLSLVSLLANMFDDVSVSVLLQNNVSDPFVPSTGVLQGSVLSPHLYSIYVNTLPALLRSAASATTTSVLSVSPSGPPGPGALVPDGLPFGPLVGTAALSSSSPSPTPINSLLYADDVALVGSASEVRHMLDLAQIHSLTLGYKWSPPKCAVLNAPTATSSRFVSMSLYGQDLPTTEEFTYLGVPFDGKGISVSALIKHRASGTLAAMAQLHSMGLNRQGFPLLLSSRLFAAFIRPKLEPMSKDACRWS
;
A
#
# COMPACT_ATOMS: atom_id res chain seq x y z
N MET A 1 -18.55 1.34 -3.09
CA MET A 1 -19.13 2.53 -3.77
C MET A 1 -20.61 2.39 -4.10
N HIS A 2 -21.04 1.45 -4.95
CA HIS A 2 -22.45 1.32 -5.36
C HIS A 2 -23.44 1.10 -4.21
N SER A 3 -23.11 0.27 -3.22
CA SER A 3 -23.96 0.06 -2.03
C SER A 3 -24.10 1.32 -1.16
N TYR A 4 -23.03 2.12 -1.06
CA TYR A 4 -23.07 3.41 -0.36
C TYR A 4 -23.98 4.41 -1.09
N ARG A 5 -23.83 4.51 -2.42
CA ARG A 5 -24.68 5.36 -3.26
C ARG A 5 -26.16 5.00 -3.15
N ARG A 6 -26.50 3.71 -3.08
CA ARG A 6 -27.90 3.27 -2.88
C ARG A 6 -28.50 3.76 -1.55
N ARG A 7 -27.70 3.92 -0.50
CA ARG A 7 -28.17 4.38 0.82
C ARG A 7 -28.19 5.91 0.96
N HIS A 8 -27.20 6.60 0.41
CA HIS A 8 -27.01 8.04 0.61
C HIS A 8 -27.33 8.90 -0.62
N ASN A 9 -27.69 8.29 -1.75
CA ASN A 9 -27.97 8.95 -3.03
C ASN A 9 -26.79 9.79 -3.59
N HIS A 10 -25.57 9.53 -3.13
CA HIS A 10 -24.33 10.11 -3.66
C HIS A 10 -23.17 9.12 -3.52
N TYR A 11 -22.13 9.29 -4.32
CA TYR A 11 -20.92 8.48 -4.18
C TYR A 11 -20.12 8.89 -2.92
N PRO A 12 -19.41 7.94 -2.28
CA PRO A 12 -18.51 8.28 -1.18
C PRO A 12 -17.33 9.11 -1.70
N VAL A 13 -16.78 9.95 -0.82
CA VAL A 13 -15.53 10.66 -1.05
C VAL A 13 -14.39 9.66 -0.92
N VAL A 14 -13.41 9.76 -1.82
CA VAL A 14 -12.17 8.98 -1.73
C VAL A 14 -10.99 9.92 -1.77
N ALA A 15 -10.13 9.86 -0.75
CA ALA A 15 -8.88 10.63 -0.72
C ALA A 15 -7.70 9.67 -0.86
N PHE A 16 -6.89 9.86 -1.89
CA PHE A 16 -5.62 9.19 -2.10
C PHE A 16 -4.50 10.05 -1.54
N LEU A 17 -3.71 9.45 -0.66
CA LEU A 17 -2.61 10.08 0.05
C LEU A 17 -1.30 9.38 -0.29
N ASP A 18 -0.25 10.18 -0.39
CA ASP A 18 1.11 9.76 -0.71
C ASP A 18 2.05 10.26 0.38
N ILE A 19 2.85 9.36 0.95
CA ILE A 19 3.90 9.72 1.92
C ILE A 19 5.13 10.19 1.17
N LYS A 20 5.58 11.41 1.49
CA LYS A 20 6.78 11.99 0.90
C LYS A 20 8.02 11.24 1.38
N SER A 21 8.74 10.61 0.45
CA SER A 21 10.02 9.93 0.73
C SER A 21 9.91 8.95 1.91
N ALA A 22 8.94 8.04 1.81
CA ALA A 22 8.54 7.19 2.92
C ALA A 22 9.68 6.39 3.55
N TYR A 23 10.58 5.80 2.73
CA TYR A 23 11.71 5.02 3.22
C TYR A 23 12.80 5.91 3.84
N ASP A 24 13.01 7.12 3.33
CA ASP A 24 14.09 8.01 3.75
C ASP A 24 13.75 8.80 5.04
N THR A 25 12.46 8.96 5.33
CA THR A 25 11.95 9.76 6.45
C THR A 25 11.66 8.95 7.72
N VAL A 26 11.90 7.64 7.70
CA VAL A 26 11.63 6.75 8.85
C VAL A 26 12.54 7.09 10.03
N ASP A 27 11.93 7.33 11.20
CA ASP A 27 12.67 7.37 12.46
C ASP A 27 12.85 5.94 13.02
N ARG A 28 14.08 5.43 12.94
CA ARG A 28 14.42 4.07 13.35
C ARG A 28 14.20 3.82 14.85
N ARG A 29 14.26 4.86 15.68
CA ARG A 29 14.01 4.74 17.12
C ARG A 29 12.59 4.26 17.40
N ILE A 30 11.63 4.71 16.60
CA ILE A 30 10.23 4.32 16.74
C ILE A 30 10.03 2.85 16.35
N ILE A 31 10.78 2.36 15.35
CA ILE A 31 10.79 0.94 14.99
C ILE A 31 11.28 0.11 16.18
N TRP A 32 12.44 0.45 16.74
CA TRP A 32 13.03 -0.28 17.86
C TRP A 32 12.11 -0.29 19.09
N GLN A 33 11.51 0.86 19.42
CA GLN A 33 10.53 0.97 20.50
C GLN A 33 9.28 0.10 20.23
N SER A 34 8.77 0.11 18.99
CA SER A 34 7.61 -0.69 18.60
C SER A 34 7.88 -2.20 18.65
N MET A 35 9.09 -2.62 18.29
CA MET A 35 9.52 -4.02 18.41
C MET A 35 9.63 -4.45 19.88
N LEU A 36 10.23 -3.61 20.74
CA LEU A 36 10.31 -3.88 22.18
C LEU A 36 8.92 -3.94 22.82
N ALA A 37 8.02 -3.02 22.46
CA ALA A 37 6.63 -3.04 22.93
C ALA A 37 5.87 -4.29 22.45
N SER A 38 6.24 -4.85 21.31
CA SER A 38 5.68 -6.10 20.76
C SER A 38 6.32 -7.37 21.35
N SER A 39 7.08 -7.25 22.45
CA SER A 39 7.79 -8.36 23.12
C SER A 39 8.84 -9.07 22.25
N ALA A 40 9.46 -8.37 21.29
CA ALA A 40 10.58 -8.92 20.54
C ALA A 40 11.82 -9.14 21.44
N PRO A 41 12.61 -10.20 21.22
CA PRO A 41 13.84 -10.43 21.98
C PRO A 41 14.81 -9.25 21.86
N LEU A 42 15.37 -8.81 22.99
CA LEU A 42 16.30 -7.68 23.00
C LEU A 42 17.52 -7.92 22.11
N SER A 43 18.05 -9.15 22.07
CA SER A 43 19.18 -9.52 21.22
C SER A 43 18.92 -9.25 19.73
N LEU A 44 17.69 -9.48 19.29
CA LEU A 44 17.25 -9.29 17.92
C LEU A 44 17.07 -7.82 17.57
N VAL A 45 16.48 -7.04 18.48
CA VAL A 45 16.39 -5.58 18.33
C VAL A 45 17.78 -4.95 18.31
N SER A 46 18.69 -5.37 19.21
CA SER A 46 20.07 -4.90 19.23
C SER A 46 20.83 -5.25 17.95
N LEU A 47 20.66 -6.47 17.42
CA LEU A 47 21.26 -6.86 16.14
C LEU A 47 20.77 -5.96 15.00
N LEU A 48 19.46 -5.74 14.91
CA LEU A 48 18.86 -4.87 13.88
C LEU A 48 19.29 -3.42 14.05
N ALA A 49 19.34 -2.89 15.28
CA ALA A 49 19.85 -1.56 15.56
C ALA A 49 21.30 -1.42 15.07
N ASN A 50 22.18 -2.35 15.41
CA ASN A 50 23.56 -2.32 14.92
C ASN A 50 23.65 -2.39 13.38
N MET A 51 22.79 -3.19 12.73
CA MET A 51 22.76 -3.31 11.26
C MET A 51 22.28 -2.05 10.53
N PHE A 52 21.53 -1.17 11.18
CA PHE A 52 20.89 -0.01 10.53
C PHE A 52 21.34 1.35 11.08
N ASP A 53 21.82 1.41 12.32
CA ASP A 53 22.31 2.63 12.96
C ASP A 53 23.83 2.81 12.79
N ASP A 54 24.61 1.72 12.75
CA ASP A 54 26.06 1.74 12.56
C ASP A 54 26.45 1.45 11.10
N VAL A 55 25.90 2.26 10.19
CA VAL A 55 26.12 2.13 8.74
C VAL A 55 26.76 3.38 8.17
N SER A 56 27.83 3.21 7.40
CA SER A 56 28.45 4.27 6.59
C SER A 56 28.14 4.02 5.12
N VAL A 57 27.63 5.04 4.43
CA VAL A 57 27.26 5.00 3.01
C VAL A 57 28.18 5.92 2.22
N SER A 58 28.60 5.47 1.04
CA SER A 58 29.35 6.27 0.06
C SER A 58 28.73 6.10 -1.32
N VAL A 59 28.70 7.16 -2.12
CA VAL A 59 28.16 7.13 -3.48
C VAL A 59 29.30 6.87 -4.47
N LEU A 60 29.17 5.81 -5.28
CA LEU A 60 30.09 5.51 -6.38
C LEU A 60 29.47 6.00 -7.70
N LEU A 61 30.04 7.05 -8.30
CA LEU A 61 29.62 7.57 -9.59
C LEU A 61 30.81 7.60 -10.56
N GLN A 62 30.71 6.83 -11.66
CA GLN A 62 31.75 6.78 -12.70
C GLN A 62 33.18 6.60 -12.13
N ASN A 63 33.37 5.59 -11.28
CA ASN A 63 34.63 5.31 -10.57
C ASN A 63 35.08 6.35 -9.52
N ASN A 64 34.32 7.41 -9.27
CA ASN A 64 34.56 8.35 -8.18
C ASN A 64 33.72 7.96 -6.97
N VAL A 65 34.36 7.81 -5.82
CA VAL A 65 33.70 7.51 -4.54
C VAL A 65 33.56 8.82 -3.76
N SER A 66 32.36 9.13 -3.29
CA SER A 66 32.13 10.26 -2.39
C SER A 66 32.73 10.01 -1.02
N ASP A 67 32.91 11.07 -0.24
CA ASP A 67 33.18 10.91 1.18
C ASP A 67 32.06 10.10 1.85
N PRO A 68 32.41 9.23 2.82
CA PRO A 68 31.43 8.45 3.56
C PRO A 68 30.55 9.34 4.42
N PHE A 69 29.26 9.04 4.48
CA PHE A 69 28.29 9.69 5.35
C PHE A 69 27.45 8.67 6.10
N VAL A 70 27.00 9.03 7.31
CA VAL A 70 26.17 8.17 8.16
C VAL A 70 24.72 8.64 8.09
N PRO A 71 23.78 7.86 7.53
CA PRO A 71 22.39 8.26 7.43
C PRO A 71 21.69 8.23 8.80
N SER A 72 21.29 9.40 9.31
CA SER A 72 20.61 9.52 10.61
C SER A 72 19.13 9.10 10.59
N THR A 73 18.50 9.08 9.42
CA THR A 73 17.10 8.67 9.24
C THR A 73 16.96 7.72 8.07
N GLY A 74 15.81 7.07 8.01
CA GLY A 74 15.42 6.19 6.93
C GLY A 74 15.88 4.75 7.10
N VAL A 75 15.27 3.88 6.30
CA VAL A 75 15.65 2.49 6.12
C VAL A 75 16.40 2.34 4.79
N LEU A 76 17.35 1.41 4.72
CA LEU A 76 18.20 1.22 3.54
C LEU A 76 17.38 0.73 2.34
N GLN A 77 17.26 1.54 1.29
CA GLN A 77 16.60 1.10 0.06
C GLN A 77 17.36 -0.07 -0.58
N GLY A 78 16.64 -1.12 -0.97
CA GLY A 78 17.23 -2.34 -1.52
C GLY A 78 17.56 -3.42 -0.49
N SER A 79 17.50 -3.14 0.81
CA SER A 79 17.58 -4.19 1.84
C SER A 79 16.27 -4.98 1.92
N VAL A 80 16.37 -6.30 2.04
CA VAL A 80 15.23 -7.23 2.19
C VAL A 80 14.44 -6.96 3.47
N LEU A 81 15.09 -6.42 4.51
CA LEU A 81 14.46 -6.13 5.80
C LEU A 81 13.71 -4.80 5.82
N SER A 82 14.08 -3.84 4.95
CA SER A 82 13.50 -2.49 4.96
C SER A 82 11.97 -2.47 4.78
N PRO A 83 11.36 -3.24 3.86
CA PRO A 83 9.90 -3.31 3.76
C PRO A 83 9.22 -3.80 5.05
N HIS A 84 9.85 -4.74 5.76
CA HIS A 84 9.29 -5.28 7.00
C HIS A 84 9.39 -4.26 8.15
N LEU A 85 10.54 -3.60 8.29
CA LEU A 85 10.74 -2.54 9.27
C LEU A 85 9.81 -1.33 9.02
N TYR A 86 9.62 -0.98 7.75
CA TYR A 86 8.67 0.07 7.35
C TYR A 86 7.22 -0.31 7.69
N SER A 87 6.84 -1.58 7.50
CA SER A 87 5.51 -2.07 7.90
C SER A 87 5.29 -1.91 9.41
N ILE A 88 6.28 -2.25 10.24
CA ILE A 88 6.21 -2.05 11.71
C ILE A 88 6.03 -0.57 12.04
N TYR A 89 6.79 0.31 11.36
CA TYR A 89 6.72 1.77 11.57
C TYR A 89 5.34 2.37 11.26
N VAL A 90 4.69 1.95 10.17
CA VAL A 90 3.40 2.53 9.72
C VAL A 90 2.18 1.83 10.33
N ASN A 91 2.34 0.69 11.03
CA ASN A 91 1.24 -0.17 11.47
C ASN A 91 0.24 0.52 12.43
N THR A 92 0.64 1.59 13.10
CA THR A 92 -0.24 2.40 13.96
C THR A 92 -1.25 3.23 13.18
N LEU A 93 -0.96 3.59 11.92
CA LEU A 93 -1.82 4.42 11.08
C LEU A 93 -3.16 3.71 10.76
N PRO A 94 -3.19 2.46 10.27
CA PRO A 94 -4.45 1.75 10.05
C PRO A 94 -5.33 1.68 11.29
N ALA A 95 -4.74 1.45 12.47
CA ALA A 95 -5.51 1.36 13.72
C ALA A 95 -6.15 2.71 14.08
N LEU A 96 -5.40 3.80 13.92
CA LEU A 96 -5.90 5.15 14.14
C LEU A 96 -7.01 5.50 13.14
N LEU A 97 -6.83 5.22 11.86
CA LEU A 97 -7.82 5.50 10.84
C LEU A 97 -9.11 4.70 11.08
N ARG A 98 -9.01 3.42 11.44
CA ARG A 98 -10.18 2.60 11.77
C ARG A 98 -11.00 3.15 12.95
N SER A 99 -10.36 3.83 13.90
CA SER A 99 -11.07 4.46 15.03
C SER A 99 -12.02 5.58 14.60
N ALA A 100 -11.78 6.20 13.42
CA ALA A 100 -12.65 7.20 12.82
C ALA A 100 -13.84 6.61 12.05
N ALA A 101 -13.89 5.29 11.87
CA ALA A 101 -14.97 4.66 11.12
C ALA A 101 -16.27 4.68 11.94
N SER A 102 -17.33 5.31 11.40
CA SER A 102 -18.66 5.28 12.00
C SER A 102 -19.55 4.20 11.34
N ALA A 103 -20.65 3.83 12.00
CA ALA A 103 -21.60 2.80 11.56
C ALA A 103 -22.23 3.06 10.16
N THR A 104 -22.07 4.27 9.63
CA THR A 104 -22.52 4.69 8.29
C THR A 104 -21.58 4.21 7.17
N THR A 105 -20.32 3.89 7.50
CA THR A 105 -19.31 3.45 6.53
C THR A 105 -19.67 2.09 5.91
N THR A 106 -19.25 1.88 4.65
CA THR A 106 -19.47 0.63 3.91
C THR A 106 -18.89 -0.55 4.68
N SER A 107 -19.76 -1.26 5.39
CA SER A 107 -19.48 -2.50 6.07
C SER A 107 -19.23 -3.63 5.06
N VAL A 108 -18.11 -4.33 5.21
CA VAL A 108 -17.89 -5.61 4.55
C VAL A 108 -17.80 -6.65 5.66
N LEU A 109 -18.40 -7.81 5.44
CA LEU A 109 -18.21 -8.96 6.33
C LEU A 109 -16.74 -9.36 6.22
N SER A 110 -15.96 -9.13 7.28
CA SER A 110 -14.62 -9.68 7.38
C SER A 110 -14.77 -11.20 7.49
N VAL A 111 -14.58 -11.89 6.37
CA VAL A 111 -14.22 -13.31 6.41
C VAL A 111 -12.71 -13.30 6.54
N SER A 112 -12.21 -13.47 7.76
CA SER A 112 -10.82 -13.86 7.97
C SER A 112 -10.56 -15.07 7.06
N PRO A 113 -9.50 -15.05 6.22
CA PRO A 113 -9.17 -16.22 5.42
C PRO A 113 -8.74 -17.31 6.39
N SER A 114 -9.68 -18.18 6.77
CA SER A 114 -9.34 -19.48 7.30
C SER A 114 -8.63 -20.18 6.16
N GLY A 115 -7.32 -20.37 6.30
CA GLY A 115 -6.54 -21.15 5.34
C GLY A 115 -7.21 -22.51 5.10
N PRO A 116 -7.02 -23.12 3.92
CA PRO A 116 -7.61 -24.41 3.63
C PRO A 116 -7.20 -25.43 4.72
N PRO A 117 -8.08 -26.37 5.10
CA PRO A 117 -7.73 -27.42 6.05
C PRO A 117 -6.61 -28.28 5.45
N GLY A 118 -5.38 -28.04 5.88
CA GLY A 118 -4.23 -28.86 5.54
C GLY A 118 -4.25 -30.16 6.37
N PRO A 119 -3.94 -31.32 5.76
CA PRO A 119 -3.80 -32.56 6.51
C PRO A 119 -2.48 -32.58 7.29
N GLY A 120 -2.55 -32.92 8.58
CA GLY A 120 -1.47 -33.58 9.32
C GLY A 120 -0.18 -32.78 9.58
N ALA A 121 -0.07 -32.30 10.82
CA ALA A 121 1.11 -32.10 11.67
C ALA A 121 2.55 -32.29 11.14
N LEU A 122 3.43 -31.47 11.76
CA LEU A 122 4.89 -31.56 11.93
C LEU A 122 5.76 -30.75 10.95
N VAL A 123 5.93 -29.46 11.26
CA VAL A 123 7.14 -28.69 10.89
C VAL A 123 7.68 -28.04 12.18
N PRO A 124 8.98 -28.20 12.51
CA PRO A 124 9.60 -27.61 13.71
C PRO A 124 9.95 -26.13 13.53
N ASP A 125 10.13 -25.45 14.67
CA ASP A 125 10.28 -24.01 14.89
C ASP A 125 11.15 -23.25 13.88
N GLY A 126 10.54 -22.24 13.24
CA GLY A 126 11.21 -21.28 12.38
C GLY A 126 10.46 -19.96 12.29
N LEU A 127 11.10 -18.91 12.84
CA LEU A 127 10.81 -17.46 12.79
C LEU A 127 9.73 -16.91 13.78
N PRO A 128 10.12 -16.08 14.78
CA PRO A 128 9.24 -15.65 15.87
C PRO A 128 8.53 -14.30 15.62
N PHE A 129 8.31 -13.88 14.38
CA PHE A 129 7.64 -12.60 14.07
C PHE A 129 6.26 -12.80 13.47
N GLY A 130 5.36 -13.29 14.33
CA GLY A 130 3.92 -13.15 14.19
C GLY A 130 3.35 -12.73 15.56
N PRO A 131 2.23 -12.01 15.63
CA PRO A 131 1.71 -11.56 16.91
C PRO A 131 1.35 -12.76 17.80
N LEU A 132 1.95 -12.82 18.99
CA LEU A 132 1.52 -13.68 20.09
C LEU A 132 0.15 -13.23 20.57
N VAL A 133 -0.91 -13.72 19.93
CA VAL A 133 -2.25 -13.68 20.51
C VAL A 133 -2.26 -14.68 21.64
N GLY A 134 -2.14 -14.16 22.86
CA GLY A 134 -2.28 -14.93 24.08
C GLY A 134 -3.59 -15.73 24.07
N THR A 135 -3.51 -16.93 24.61
CA THR A 135 -4.63 -17.83 24.89
C THR A 135 -5.66 -17.16 25.80
N ALA A 136 -6.58 -16.40 25.21
CA ALA A 136 -7.75 -15.86 25.89
C ALA A 136 -8.98 -16.16 25.02
N ALA A 137 -9.73 -17.18 25.46
CA ALA A 137 -11.11 -17.49 25.14
C ALA A 137 -11.49 -17.65 23.65
N LEU A 138 -11.73 -18.92 23.28
CA LEU A 138 -12.69 -19.32 22.25
C LEU A 138 -14.08 -18.76 22.60
N SER A 139 -14.34 -17.50 22.31
CA SER A 139 -15.70 -16.99 22.16
C SER A 139 -15.98 -16.83 20.67
N SER A 140 -16.91 -17.63 20.17
CA SER A 140 -17.53 -17.50 18.85
C SER A 140 -18.15 -16.12 18.70
N SER A 141 -17.34 -15.11 18.31
CA SER A 141 -17.87 -13.82 17.91
C SER A 141 -18.38 -13.96 16.48
N SER A 142 -19.71 -13.93 16.34
CA SER A 142 -20.40 -13.70 15.07
C SER A 142 -19.69 -12.62 14.24
N PRO A 143 -19.61 -12.73 12.90
CA PRO A 143 -18.89 -11.77 12.07
C PRO A 143 -19.54 -10.38 12.21
N SER A 144 -18.92 -9.52 13.02
CA SER A 144 -19.32 -8.13 13.10
C SER A 144 -18.91 -7.44 11.80
N PRO A 145 -19.79 -6.68 11.15
CA PRO A 145 -19.44 -5.91 9.96
C PRO A 145 -18.31 -4.93 10.32
N THR A 146 -17.12 -5.14 9.76
CA THR A 146 -16.04 -4.17 9.89
C THR A 146 -16.19 -3.13 8.78
N PRO A 147 -16.39 -1.85 9.10
CA PRO A 147 -16.41 -0.79 8.09
C PRO A 147 -15.02 -0.69 7.43
N ILE A 148 -14.98 -0.75 6.09
CA ILE A 148 -13.76 -0.45 5.35
C ILE A 148 -13.75 1.05 5.07
N ASN A 149 -12.94 1.79 5.81
CA ASN A 149 -12.74 3.23 5.63
C ASN A 149 -11.35 3.59 5.10
N SER A 150 -10.41 2.65 5.07
CA SER A 150 -9.05 2.89 4.57
C SER A 150 -8.45 1.65 3.91
N LEU A 151 -7.72 1.84 2.81
CA LEU A 151 -6.84 0.87 2.18
C LEU A 151 -5.42 1.43 2.24
N LEU A 152 -4.46 0.64 2.70
CA LEU A 152 -3.06 1.06 2.83
C LEU A 152 -2.18 0.05 2.11
N TYR A 153 -1.25 0.56 1.30
CA TYR A 153 -0.22 -0.22 0.66
C TYR A 153 1.09 0.55 0.71
N ALA A 154 1.98 0.16 1.61
CA ALA A 154 3.24 0.87 1.88
C ALA A 154 3.01 2.38 2.13
N ASP A 155 3.38 3.24 1.19
CA ASP A 155 3.28 4.70 1.20
C ASP A 155 1.98 5.25 0.57
N ASP A 156 1.28 4.42 -0.20
CA ASP A 156 -0.01 4.74 -0.81
C ASP A 156 -1.15 4.44 0.18
N VAL A 157 -1.98 5.46 0.47
CA VAL A 157 -3.12 5.34 1.38
C VAL A 157 -4.38 5.87 0.72
N ALA A 158 -5.43 5.06 0.65
CA ALA A 158 -6.74 5.47 0.15
C ALA A 158 -7.76 5.48 1.30
N LEU A 159 -8.32 6.65 1.59
CA LEU A 159 -9.39 6.86 2.57
C LEU A 159 -10.73 6.90 1.85
N VAL A 160 -11.76 6.27 2.41
CA VAL A 160 -13.09 6.14 1.80
C VAL A 160 -14.17 6.41 2.85
N GLY A 161 -15.10 7.32 2.58
CA GLY A 161 -16.20 7.60 3.50
C GLY A 161 -17.10 8.74 3.07
N SER A 162 -17.90 9.25 4.00
CA SER A 162 -18.56 10.55 3.87
C SER A 162 -17.54 11.70 3.90
N ALA A 163 -17.95 12.90 3.46
CA ALA A 163 -17.05 14.05 3.45
C ALA A 163 -16.52 14.42 4.85
N SER A 164 -17.36 14.31 5.89
CA SER A 164 -16.94 14.56 7.27
C SER A 164 -16.02 13.47 7.81
N GLU A 165 -16.29 12.19 7.52
CA GLU A 165 -15.43 11.08 7.93
C GLU A 165 -14.06 11.17 7.26
N VAL A 166 -13.99 11.44 5.95
CA VAL A 166 -12.73 11.60 5.23
C VAL A 166 -11.96 12.80 5.77
N ARG A 167 -12.62 13.94 6.02
CA ARG A 167 -11.97 15.09 6.64
C ARG A 167 -11.35 14.77 8.00
N HIS A 168 -12.10 14.05 8.84
CA HIS A 168 -11.62 13.65 10.16
C HIS A 168 -10.43 12.66 10.04
N MET A 169 -10.49 11.71 9.10
CA MET A 169 -9.37 10.81 8.82
C MET A 169 -8.13 11.56 8.29
N LEU A 170 -8.29 12.63 7.51
CA LEU A 170 -7.18 13.50 7.10
C LEU A 170 -6.54 14.19 8.31
N ASP A 171 -7.33 14.68 9.27
CA ASP A 171 -6.81 15.28 10.50
C ASP A 171 -6.01 14.26 11.32
N LEU A 172 -6.54 13.04 11.48
CA LEU A 172 -5.84 11.96 12.18
C LEU A 172 -4.55 11.56 11.46
N ALA A 173 -4.58 11.44 10.13
CA ALA A 173 -3.41 11.15 9.32
C ALA A 173 -2.33 12.24 9.47
N GLN A 174 -2.73 13.51 9.57
CA GLN A 174 -1.83 14.64 9.82
C GLN A 174 -1.24 14.61 11.23
N ILE A 175 -2.03 14.34 12.26
CA ILE A 175 -1.53 14.22 13.64
C ILE A 175 -0.53 13.06 13.73
N HIS A 176 -0.86 11.94 13.09
CA HIS A 176 -0.01 10.76 13.06
C HIS A 176 1.32 11.01 12.36
N SER A 177 1.32 11.72 11.22
CA SER A 177 2.55 12.05 10.51
C SER A 177 3.47 12.94 11.34
N LEU A 178 2.92 13.93 12.05
CA LEU A 178 3.67 14.78 12.97
C LEU A 178 4.25 13.99 14.17
N THR A 179 3.53 12.97 14.64
CA THR A 179 3.95 12.14 15.77
C THR A 179 5.11 11.22 15.41
N LEU A 180 5.07 10.60 14.22
CA LEU A 180 6.12 9.68 13.76
C LEU A 180 7.27 10.38 13.03
N GLY A 181 7.06 11.60 12.54
CA GLY A 181 8.09 12.39 11.88
C GLY A 181 8.15 12.26 10.35
N TYR A 182 7.25 11.48 9.73
CA TYR A 182 7.09 11.46 8.28
C TYR A 182 6.17 12.60 7.79
N LYS A 183 6.13 12.86 6.48
CA LYS A 183 5.28 13.91 5.89
C LYS A 183 4.44 13.37 4.75
N TRP A 184 3.23 13.91 4.60
CA TRP A 184 2.40 13.67 3.41
C TRP A 184 2.87 14.58 2.27
N SER A 185 2.58 14.20 1.04
CA SER A 185 2.83 14.99 -0.16
C SER A 185 1.50 15.51 -0.74
N PRO A 186 0.96 16.66 -0.25
CA PRO A 186 -0.27 17.26 -0.79
C PRO A 186 -0.35 17.34 -2.32
N PRO A 187 0.70 17.72 -3.07
CA PRO A 187 0.61 17.81 -4.54
C PRO A 187 0.48 16.46 -5.25
N LYS A 188 0.83 15.35 -4.58
CA LYS A 188 0.66 13.99 -5.12
C LYS A 188 -0.62 13.31 -4.62
N CYS A 189 -1.24 13.86 -3.58
CA CYS A 189 -2.53 13.40 -3.10
C CYS A 189 -3.63 13.81 -4.08
N ALA A 190 -4.77 13.11 -4.07
CA ALA A 190 -5.91 13.46 -4.89
C ALA A 190 -7.22 13.10 -4.19
N VAL A 191 -8.29 13.85 -4.44
CA VAL A 191 -9.62 13.56 -3.88
C VAL A 191 -10.62 13.36 -5.01
N LEU A 192 -11.32 12.22 -4.98
CA LEU A 192 -12.47 11.93 -5.84
C LEU A 192 -13.78 12.23 -5.12
N ASN A 193 -14.77 12.70 -5.89
CA ASN A 193 -16.13 13.00 -5.42
C ASN A 193 -16.19 14.03 -4.28
N ALA A 194 -15.23 14.97 -4.22
CA ALA A 194 -15.27 16.04 -3.23
C ALA A 194 -16.59 16.84 -3.37
N PRO A 195 -17.27 17.16 -2.26
CA PRO A 195 -18.49 17.96 -2.31
C PRO A 195 -18.17 19.37 -2.83
N THR A 196 -18.98 19.87 -3.77
CA THR A 196 -18.84 21.23 -4.31
C THR A 196 -19.15 22.28 -3.24
N ALA A 197 -18.52 23.46 -3.32
CA ALA A 197 -18.69 24.58 -2.37
C ALA A 197 -20.15 25.04 -2.18
N THR A 198 -21.02 24.80 -3.16
CA THR A 198 -22.46 25.12 -3.10
C THR A 198 -23.30 24.06 -2.38
N SER A 199 -22.70 22.93 -1.99
CA SER A 199 -23.39 21.82 -1.32
C SER A 199 -23.44 22.04 0.19
N SER A 200 -24.56 21.71 0.83
CA SER A 200 -24.69 21.68 2.30
C SER A 200 -23.75 20.67 2.99
N ARG A 201 -23.10 19.79 2.21
CA ARG A 201 -22.09 18.82 2.66
C ARG A 201 -20.66 19.27 2.37
N PHE A 202 -20.45 20.53 1.98
CA PHE A 202 -19.13 21.03 1.67
C PHE A 202 -18.21 20.93 2.88
N VAL A 203 -17.06 20.29 2.67
CA VAL A 203 -15.99 20.20 3.64
C VAL A 203 -14.68 20.35 2.87
N SER A 204 -13.86 21.32 3.27
CA SER A 204 -12.54 21.55 2.64
C SER A 204 -11.61 20.39 2.94
N MET A 205 -11.14 19.69 1.91
CA MET A 205 -10.21 18.57 2.05
C MET A 205 -8.78 19.10 1.99
N SER A 206 -8.17 19.33 3.14
CA SER A 206 -6.82 19.88 3.23
C SER A 206 -5.91 19.06 4.14
N LEU A 207 -4.62 19.10 3.85
CA LEU A 207 -3.53 18.57 4.69
C LEU A 207 -2.50 19.67 4.90
N TYR A 208 -2.12 19.90 6.16
CA TYR A 208 -1.20 20.97 6.56
C TYR A 208 -1.65 22.37 6.12
N GLY A 209 -2.97 22.59 6.04
CA GLY A 209 -3.55 23.85 5.53
C GLY A 209 -3.44 24.03 4.01
N GLN A 210 -2.99 23.01 3.27
CA GLN A 210 -3.00 23.00 1.80
C GLN A 210 -4.17 22.17 1.30
N ASP A 211 -4.97 22.74 0.41
CA ASP A 211 -6.09 22.03 -0.21
C ASP A 211 -5.59 20.92 -1.15
N LEU A 212 -6.20 19.75 -1.04
CA LEU A 212 -5.90 18.61 -1.89
C LEU A 212 -6.58 18.79 -3.26
N PRO A 213 -5.88 18.49 -4.38
CA PRO A 213 -6.47 18.63 -5.70
C PRO A 213 -7.62 17.62 -5.87
N THR A 214 -8.77 18.13 -6.31
CA THR A 214 -9.92 17.29 -6.66
C THR A 214 -9.77 16.81 -8.10
N THR A 215 -9.88 15.51 -8.33
CA THR A 215 -9.80 14.92 -9.67
C THR A 215 -11.04 14.07 -9.96
N GLU A 216 -11.32 13.83 -11.24
CA GLU A 216 -12.41 12.92 -11.66
C GLU A 216 -11.94 11.47 -11.81
N GLU A 217 -10.65 11.30 -12.11
CA GLU A 217 -9.98 10.01 -12.27
C GLU A 217 -8.63 10.03 -11.53
N PHE A 218 -8.26 8.91 -10.90
CA PHE A 218 -6.97 8.73 -10.25
C PHE A 218 -6.52 7.28 -10.33
N THR A 219 -5.23 7.03 -10.63
CA THR A 219 -4.68 5.67 -10.70
C THR A 219 -4.03 5.29 -9.39
N TYR A 220 -4.62 4.32 -8.68
CA TYR A 220 -4.10 3.79 -7.42
C TYR A 220 -3.56 2.38 -7.63
N LEU A 221 -2.28 2.15 -7.32
CA LEU A 221 -1.58 0.86 -7.54
C LEU A 221 -1.74 0.31 -8.97
N GLY A 222 -1.75 1.19 -9.98
CA GLY A 222 -1.94 0.81 -11.38
C GLY A 222 -3.39 0.48 -11.78
N VAL A 223 -4.36 0.72 -10.89
CA VAL A 223 -5.79 0.56 -11.16
C VAL A 223 -6.45 1.95 -11.21
N PRO A 224 -7.05 2.34 -12.36
CA PRO A 224 -7.74 3.62 -12.47
C PRO A 224 -9.09 3.58 -11.74
N PHE A 225 -9.28 4.57 -10.88
CA PHE A 225 -10.52 4.85 -10.16
C PHE A 225 -11.18 6.10 -10.74
N ASP A 226 -12.48 6.01 -11.01
CA ASP A 226 -13.36 7.13 -11.32
C ASP A 226 -14.31 7.41 -10.15
N GLY A 227 -15.15 8.42 -10.28
CA GLY A 227 -16.16 8.76 -9.27
C GLY A 227 -17.15 7.62 -8.94
N LYS A 228 -17.25 6.57 -9.77
CA LYS A 228 -18.16 5.43 -9.62
C LYS A 228 -17.47 4.18 -9.05
N GLY A 229 -16.15 4.08 -9.14
CA GLY A 229 -15.34 2.97 -8.67
C GLY A 229 -14.18 2.68 -9.61
N ILE A 230 -13.88 1.40 -9.81
CA ILE A 230 -12.80 0.99 -10.73
C ILE A 230 -13.29 1.19 -12.17
N SER A 231 -12.57 2.02 -12.93
CA SER A 231 -12.88 2.26 -14.35
C SER A 231 -12.33 1.10 -15.19
N VAL A 232 -13.19 0.11 -15.44
CA VAL A 232 -12.82 -1.09 -16.24
C VAL A 232 -12.34 -0.69 -17.64
N SER A 233 -12.99 0.30 -18.25
CA SER A 233 -12.62 0.79 -19.59
C SER A 233 -11.25 1.46 -19.61
N ALA A 234 -10.94 2.29 -18.61
CA ALA A 234 -9.62 2.90 -18.49
C ALA A 234 -8.55 1.86 -18.16
N LEU A 235 -8.86 0.87 -17.32
CA LEU A 235 -7.95 -0.22 -16.98
C LEU A 235 -7.56 -1.04 -18.22
N ILE A 236 -8.54 -1.37 -19.07
CA ILE A 236 -8.30 -2.07 -20.33
C ILE A 236 -7.43 -1.21 -21.25
N LYS A 237 -7.75 0.08 -21.42
CA LYS A 237 -6.97 1.00 -22.25
C LYS A 237 -5.52 1.14 -21.78
N HIS A 238 -5.31 1.36 -20.48
CA HIS A 238 -3.98 1.52 -19.86
C HIS A 238 -3.12 0.26 -20.00
N ARG A 239 -3.72 -0.92 -19.82
CA ARG A 239 -2.99 -2.19 -20.01
C ARG A 239 -2.72 -2.49 -21.47
N ALA A 240 -3.69 -2.22 -22.36
CA ALA A 240 -3.51 -2.42 -23.79
C ALA A 240 -2.37 -1.55 -24.33
N SER A 241 -2.30 -0.28 -23.99
CA SER A 241 -1.23 0.62 -24.44
C SER A 241 0.14 0.18 -23.91
N GLY A 242 0.26 -0.14 -22.61
CA GLY A 242 1.50 -0.62 -22.02
C GLY A 242 1.97 -1.97 -22.59
N THR A 243 1.01 -2.83 -22.94
CA THR A 243 1.30 -4.12 -23.58
C THR A 243 1.75 -3.95 -25.02
N LEU A 244 1.08 -3.09 -25.80
CA LEU A 244 1.48 -2.77 -27.16
C LEU A 244 2.88 -2.14 -27.21
N ALA A 245 3.19 -1.24 -26.27
CA ALA A 245 4.54 -0.66 -26.17
C ALA A 245 5.60 -1.73 -25.87
N ALA A 246 5.34 -2.63 -24.92
CA ALA A 246 6.24 -3.74 -24.62
C ALA A 246 6.41 -4.69 -25.81
N MET A 247 5.33 -4.97 -26.54
CA MET A 247 5.35 -5.80 -27.74
C MET A 247 6.16 -5.14 -28.86
N ALA A 248 6.03 -3.82 -29.04
CA ALA A 248 6.81 -3.07 -30.02
C ALA A 248 8.32 -3.10 -29.70
N GLN A 249 8.68 -3.02 -28.42
CA GLN A 249 10.07 -3.16 -27.96
C GLN A 249 10.62 -4.57 -28.20
N LEU A 250 9.83 -5.61 -27.90
CA LEU A 250 10.27 -6.97 -28.21
C LEU A 250 10.38 -7.21 -29.72
N HIS A 251 9.46 -6.64 -30.50
CA HIS A 251 9.49 -6.73 -31.95
C HIS A 251 10.76 -6.13 -32.55
N SER A 252 11.22 -4.98 -32.04
CA SER A 252 12.49 -4.37 -32.47
C SER A 252 13.73 -5.16 -32.02
N MET A 253 13.64 -5.91 -30.91
CA MET A 253 14.70 -6.80 -30.42
C MET A 253 14.78 -8.15 -31.15
N GLY A 254 13.89 -8.41 -32.11
CA GLY A 254 13.90 -9.66 -32.89
C GLY A 254 12.70 -10.58 -32.63
N LEU A 255 11.70 -10.17 -31.86
CA LEU A 255 10.41 -10.89 -31.75
C LEU A 255 9.54 -10.63 -32.99
N ASN A 256 10.07 -10.96 -34.16
CA ASN A 256 9.43 -10.78 -35.46
C ASN A 256 9.65 -12.04 -36.33
N ARG A 257 8.99 -12.12 -37.48
CA ARG A 257 9.00 -13.32 -38.34
C ARG A 257 10.40 -13.76 -38.81
N GLN A 258 11.38 -12.86 -38.80
CA GLN A 258 12.74 -13.10 -39.29
C GLN A 258 13.78 -13.16 -38.15
N GLY A 259 13.36 -12.96 -36.89
CA GLY A 259 14.25 -12.93 -35.74
C GLY A 259 14.23 -14.24 -34.96
N PHE A 260 13.71 -14.22 -33.73
CA PHE A 260 13.80 -15.35 -32.81
C PHE A 260 12.99 -16.58 -33.25
N PRO A 261 13.50 -17.79 -32.99
CA PRO A 261 12.75 -19.04 -33.18
C PRO A 261 11.41 -19.02 -32.43
N LEU A 262 10.40 -19.70 -32.97
CA LEU A 262 9.03 -19.67 -32.43
C LEU A 262 8.95 -20.05 -30.95
N LEU A 263 9.76 -21.01 -30.50
CA LEU A 263 9.80 -21.43 -29.09
C LEU A 263 10.32 -20.32 -28.17
N LEU A 264 11.37 -19.61 -28.57
CA LEU A 264 11.90 -18.47 -27.82
C LEU A 264 10.91 -17.31 -27.85
N SER A 265 10.30 -17.03 -29.00
CA SER A 265 9.27 -16.01 -29.15
C SER A 265 8.05 -16.28 -28.27
N SER A 266 7.60 -17.54 -28.18
CA SER A 266 6.53 -17.94 -27.28
C SER A 266 6.89 -17.76 -25.80
N ARG A 267 8.12 -18.12 -25.40
CA ARG A 267 8.61 -17.91 -24.03
C ARG A 267 8.74 -16.43 -23.68
N LEU A 268 9.27 -15.60 -24.58
CA LEU A 268 9.40 -14.16 -24.39
C LEU A 268 8.03 -13.49 -24.29
N PHE A 269 7.07 -13.88 -25.13
CA PHE A 269 5.68 -13.42 -25.02
C PHE A 269 5.06 -13.80 -23.66
N ALA A 270 5.19 -15.08 -23.26
CA ALA A 270 4.67 -15.55 -21.98
C ALA A 270 5.33 -14.86 -20.78
N ALA A 271 6.62 -14.54 -20.86
CA ALA A 271 7.37 -13.92 -19.75
C ALA A 271 7.14 -12.40 -19.63
N PHE A 272 7.03 -11.67 -20.75
CA PHE A 272 7.07 -10.20 -20.72
C PHE A 272 5.76 -9.53 -21.13
N ILE A 273 4.96 -10.19 -21.98
CA ILE A 273 3.72 -9.61 -22.53
C ILE A 273 2.51 -10.10 -21.74
N ARG A 274 2.43 -11.40 -21.46
CA ARG A 274 1.31 -12.00 -20.74
C ARG A 274 1.07 -11.40 -19.34
N PRO A 275 2.10 -11.14 -18.50
CA PRO A 275 1.88 -10.55 -17.18
C PRO A 275 1.37 -9.10 -17.21
N LYS A 276 1.60 -8.37 -18.31
CA LYS A 276 1.08 -7.01 -18.49
C LYS A 276 -0.39 -6.99 -18.93
N LEU A 277 -0.85 -8.08 -19.54
CA LEU A 277 -2.18 -8.21 -20.10
C LEU A 277 -3.15 -8.87 -19.11
N GLU A 278 -2.70 -9.91 -18.40
CA GLU A 278 -3.49 -10.64 -17.41
C GLU A 278 -3.34 -10.04 -16.00
N PRO A 279 -4.44 -9.73 -15.27
CA PRO A 279 -4.33 -9.48 -13.83
C PRO A 279 -3.79 -10.74 -13.15
N MET A 280 -2.91 -10.61 -12.15
CA MET A 280 -2.29 -11.70 -11.36
C MET A 280 -3.31 -12.64 -10.67
N SER A 281 -4.05 -13.41 -11.45
CA SER A 281 -4.99 -14.42 -10.99
C SER A 281 -5.12 -15.44 -12.12
N LYS A 282 -4.16 -16.37 -12.19
CA LYS A 282 -4.34 -17.78 -12.60
C LYS A 282 -3.07 -18.63 -12.71
N ASP A 283 -1.87 -18.04 -12.63
CA ASP A 283 -0.66 -18.83 -12.88
C ASP A 283 -0.05 -19.54 -11.63
N ALA A 284 -0.70 -19.46 -10.46
CA ALA A 284 -0.30 -20.25 -9.29
C ALA A 284 -0.68 -21.76 -9.39
N CYS A 285 -1.45 -22.18 -10.39
CA CYS A 285 -1.95 -23.56 -10.53
C CYS A 285 -1.43 -24.31 -11.77
N ARG A 286 -0.27 -23.96 -12.31
CA ARG A 286 0.27 -24.69 -13.47
C ARG A 286 1.75 -25.03 -13.35
N TRP A 287 2.09 -25.64 -12.21
CA TRP A 287 3.27 -26.49 -12.05
C TRP A 287 2.84 -27.77 -11.31
N SER A 288 2.23 -28.68 -12.05
CA SER A 288 2.08 -30.10 -11.74
C SER A 288 1.77 -30.82 -13.05
#